data_AF-A0A0F9BAX9-F1
#
_entry.id   AF-A0A0F9BAX9-F1
#
_cell.length_a   1.000
_cell.length_b   1.000
_cell.length_c   1.000
_cell.angle_alpha   90.00
_cell.angle_beta   90.00
_cell.angle_gamma   90.00
#
_symmetry.space_group_name_H-M   'P 1'
#
loop_
_entity.id
_entity.type
_entity.pdbx_description
1 polymer ?
#
loop_
_entity_poly.entity_id
_entity_poly.type
_entity_poly.pdbx_seq_one_letter_code
_entity_poly.pdbx_strand_id
1 'polypeptide(L)'
;MYRRKIVIEAFQMTLKHRFRSWPQWLEDMWKKKEGIWPAPDFPDRELFLQTPEGVIRINWNDWIIKGTKGLNLCKPDIFEARYERVEE
;
A
#
# COMPACT_ATOMS: atom_id res chain seq x y z
N MET A 1 -1.50 -27.23 -14.67
CA MET A 1 -1.88 -25.80 -14.56
C MET A 1 -0.61 -24.99 -14.33
N TYR A 2 -0.23 -24.11 -15.26
CA TYR A 2 0.89 -23.19 -15.05
C TYR A 2 0.38 -21.95 -14.30
N ARG A 3 0.89 -21.70 -13.09
CA ARG A 3 0.69 -20.43 -12.39
C ARG A 3 1.84 -19.51 -12.80
N ARG A 4 1.58 -18.50 -13.62
CA ARG A 4 2.60 -17.48 -13.92
C ARG A 4 2.95 -16.74 -12.63
N LYS A 5 4.24 -16.67 -12.29
CA LYS A 5 4.71 -15.78 -11.22
C LYS A 5 4.53 -14.34 -11.70
N ILE A 6 3.87 -13.53 -10.89
CA ILE A 6 3.65 -12.11 -11.15
C ILE A 6 4.49 -11.35 -10.14
N VAL A 7 5.38 -10.49 -10.62
CA VAL A 7 6.13 -9.55 -9.79
C VAL A 7 5.26 -8.31 -9.58
N ILE A 8 5.19 -7.82 -8.35
CA ILE A 8 4.40 -6.66 -7.96
C ILE A 8 5.27 -5.67 -7.17
N GLU A 9 4.91 -4.39 -7.22
CA GLU A 9 5.43 -3.39 -6.28
C GLU A 9 4.53 -3.37 -5.03
N ALA A 10 5.14 -3.40 -3.85
CA ALA A 10 4.43 -3.33 -2.58
C ALA A 10 5.19 -2.50 -1.56
N PHE A 11 4.46 -1.83 -0.68
CA PHE A 11 5.02 -0.96 0.36
C PHE A 11 4.34 -1.20 1.70
N GLN A 12 5.11 -1.50 2.74
CA GLN A 12 4.57 -1.69 4.08
C GLN A 12 4.43 -0.34 4.81
N MET A 13 3.21 0.02 5.17
CA MET A 13 2.91 1.25 5.90
C MET A 13 3.17 1.06 7.40
N THR A 14 4.40 1.29 7.84
CA THR A 14 4.78 1.34 9.26
C THR A 14 4.75 2.78 9.78
N LEU A 15 4.72 2.98 11.11
CA LEU A 15 4.82 4.32 11.68
C LEU A 15 6.11 5.06 11.26
N LYS A 16 7.22 4.32 11.13
CA LYS A 16 8.49 4.86 10.64
C LYS A 16 8.40 5.27 9.17
N HIS A 17 7.80 4.41 8.34
CA HIS A 17 7.62 4.66 6.91
C HIS A 17 6.59 5.75 6.61
N ARG A 18 5.62 6.00 7.49
CA ARG A 18 4.66 7.10 7.32
C ARG A 18 5.34 8.45 7.07
N PHE A 19 6.42 8.71 7.80
CA PHE A 19 7.11 10.00 7.79
C PHE A 19 8.36 10.01 6.91
N ARG A 20 8.78 8.86 6.37
CA ARG A 20 10.04 8.72 5.60
C ARG A 20 9.93 7.58 4.59
N SER A 21 10.65 7.68 3.46
CA SER A 21 10.91 6.53 2.58
C SER A 21 9.68 5.97 1.85
N TRP A 22 8.77 6.82 1.38
CA TRP A 22 7.71 6.37 0.46
C TRP A 22 8.32 6.02 -0.90
N PRO A 23 7.84 4.98 -1.59
CA PRO A 23 8.24 4.76 -2.97
C PRO A 23 7.68 5.88 -3.85
N GLN A 24 8.40 6.22 -4.92
CA GLN A 24 8.09 7.37 -5.78
C GLN A 24 6.63 7.37 -6.24
N TRP A 25 6.09 6.21 -6.64
CA TRP A 25 4.72 6.10 -7.12
C TRP A 25 3.68 6.46 -6.04
N LEU A 26 3.93 6.13 -4.78
CA LEU A 26 3.00 6.44 -3.69
C LEU A 26 3.14 7.91 -3.26
N GLU A 27 4.36 8.44 -3.30
CA GLU A 27 4.62 9.86 -3.04
C GLU A 27 3.97 10.75 -4.11
N ASP A 28 4.03 10.37 -5.38
CA ASP A 28 3.38 11.10 -6.47
C ASP A 28 1.86 11.13 -6.32
N MET A 29 1.26 9.99 -5.95
CA MET A 29 -0.17 9.89 -5.64
C MET A 29 -0.56 10.79 -4.46
N TRP A 30 0.23 10.76 -3.39
CA TRP A 30 0.02 11.64 -2.24
C TRP A 30 0.06 13.12 -2.63
N LYS A 31 1.07 13.55 -3.39
CA LYS A 31 1.21 14.94 -3.86
C LYS A 31 0.05 15.39 -4.74
N LYS A 32 -0.46 14.49 -5.58
CA LYS A 32 -1.62 14.73 -6.45
C LYS A 32 -2.95 14.64 -5.70
N LYS A 33 -2.95 14.20 -4.44
CA LYS A 33 -4.16 13.91 -3.64
C LYS A 33 -5.04 12.85 -4.30
N GLU A 34 -4.40 11.85 -4.91
CA GLU A 34 -5.06 10.77 -5.63
C GLU A 34 -4.90 9.46 -4.85
N GLY A 35 -6.02 8.82 -4.52
CA GLY A 35 -6.04 7.45 -4.03
C GLY A 35 -5.48 7.19 -2.63
N ILE A 36 -4.71 8.10 -2.02
CA ILE A 36 -4.28 8.03 -0.63
C ILE A 36 -4.36 9.41 0.02
N TRP A 37 -4.97 9.48 1.21
CA TRP A 37 -5.15 10.75 1.93
C TRP A 37 -5.22 10.54 3.44
N PRO A 38 -4.93 11.56 4.25
CA PRO A 38 -5.02 11.46 5.70
C PRO A 38 -6.47 11.50 6.19
N ALA A 39 -6.75 10.89 7.34
CA ALA A 39 -8.01 11.09 8.04
C ALA A 39 -8.15 12.55 8.50
N PRO A 40 -9.36 13.15 8.44
CA PRO A 40 -9.58 14.53 8.89
C PRO A 40 -9.24 14.74 10.37
N ASP A 41 -9.61 13.79 11.23
CA ASP A 41 -9.47 13.93 12.68
C ASP A 41 -8.05 13.61 13.17
N PHE A 42 -7.33 12.74 12.45
CA PHE A 42 -6.00 12.24 12.87
C PHE A 42 -5.02 12.14 11.69
N PRO A 43 -4.69 13.27 11.02
CA PRO A 43 -3.99 13.24 9.73
C PRO A 43 -2.55 12.70 9.77
N ASP A 44 -1.92 12.73 10.95
CA ASP A 44 -0.57 12.20 11.16
C ASP A 44 -0.56 10.70 11.48
N ARG A 45 -1.72 10.12 11.83
CA ARG A 45 -1.81 8.75 12.37
C ARG A 45 -2.66 7.82 11.53
N GLU A 46 -3.60 8.35 10.77
CA GLU A 46 -4.57 7.57 10.03
C GLU A 46 -4.58 7.99 8.56
N LEU A 47 -4.51 6.98 7.69
CA LEU A 47 -4.57 7.14 6.25
C LEU A 47 -5.71 6.31 5.70
N PHE A 48 -6.33 6.81 4.63
CA PHE A 48 -7.28 6.08 3.82
C PHE A 48 -6.69 5.81 2.45
N LEU A 49 -7.06 4.66 1.88
CA LEU A 49 -6.69 4.22 0.55
C LEU A 49 -7.94 4.01 -0.28
N GLN A 50 -7.99 4.58 -1.47
CA GLN A 50 -8.95 4.21 -2.50
C GLN A 50 -8.50 2.91 -3.15
N THR A 51 -9.36 1.90 -3.04
CA THR A 51 -9.23 0.64 -3.77
C THR A 51 -10.34 0.51 -4.80
N PRO A 52 -10.25 -0.41 -5.77
CA PRO A 52 -11.35 -0.74 -6.66
C PRO A 52 -12.64 -1.14 -5.93
N GLU A 53 -12.52 -1.74 -4.74
CA GLU A 53 -13.63 -2.19 -3.90
C GLU A 53 -14.20 -1.08 -3.00
N GLY A 54 -13.54 0.08 -2.93
CA GLY A 54 -13.96 1.22 -2.13
C GLY A 54 -12.84 1.85 -1.30
N VAL A 55 -13.21 2.78 -0.43
CA VAL A 55 -12.26 3.44 0.48
C VAL A 55 -12.05 2.55 1.70
N ILE A 56 -10.79 2.27 2.03
CA ILE A 56 -10.42 1.48 3.19
C ILE A 56 -9.39 2.20 4.06
N ARG A 57 -9.46 1.99 5.37
CA ARG A 57 -8.50 2.52 6.34
C ARG A 57 -7.23 1.68 6.30
N ILE A 58 -6.07 2.35 6.26
CA ILE A 58 -4.76 1.73 6.37
C ILE A 58 -4.42 1.58 7.85
N ASN A 59 -4.14 0.36 8.30
CA ASN A 59 -3.57 0.12 9.63
C ASN A 59 -2.05 0.03 9.56
N TRP A 60 -1.39 0.23 10.70
CA TRP A 60 0.04 0.02 10.79
C TRP A 60 0.42 -1.41 10.41
N ASN A 61 1.52 -1.52 9.66
CA ASN A 61 2.08 -2.74 9.08
C ASN A 61 1.28 -3.37 7.94
N ASP A 62 0.19 -2.74 7.50
CA ASP A 62 -0.49 -3.14 6.26
C ASP A 62 0.41 -2.88 5.05
N TRP A 63 0.33 -3.78 4.07
CA TRP A 63 1.02 -3.66 2.80
C TRP A 63 0.09 -3.01 1.77
N ILE A 64 0.55 -1.92 1.17
CA ILE A 64 -0.07 -1.29 0.00
C ILE A 64 0.53 -1.95 -1.23
N ILE A 65 -0.30 -2.66 -1.99
CA ILE A 65 0.09 -3.34 -3.23
C ILE A 65 -0.34 -2.49 -4.42
N LYS A 66 0.59 -2.22 -5.32
CA LYS A 66 0.30 -1.58 -6.60
C LYS A 66 -0.14 -2.64 -7.62
N GLY A 67 -1.44 -2.82 -7.75
CA GLY A 67 -2.05 -3.71 -8.75
C GLY A 67 -2.19 -3.03 -10.12
N THR A 68 -2.51 -3.84 -11.13
CA THR A 68 -2.76 -3.33 -12.51
C THR A 68 -4.08 -2.57 -12.65
N LYS A 69 -5.01 -2.76 -11.71
CA LYS A 69 -6.34 -2.10 -11.68
C LYS A 69 -6.48 -1.03 -10.61
N GLY A 70 -5.41 -0.73 -9.87
CA GLY A 70 -5.44 0.19 -8.74
C GLY A 70 -4.63 -0.33 -7.55
N LEU A 71 -4.73 0.39 -6.42
CA LEU A 71 -4.07 0.01 -5.18
C LEU A 71 -4.96 -0.93 -4.37
N ASN A 72 -4.34 -1.84 -3.63
CA ASN A 72 -5.00 -2.74 -2.68
C ASN A 72 -4.24 -2.79 -1.36
N LEU A 73 -4.92 -3.15 -0.27
CA LEU A 73 -4.29 -3.47 1.01
C LEU A 73 -4.17 -4.97 1.23
N CYS A 74 -3.10 -5.38 1.88
CA CYS A 74 -2.88 -6.75 2.32
C CYS A 74 -2.37 -6.74 3.76
N LYS A 75 -2.92 -7.60 4.61
CA LYS A 75 -2.42 -7.78 5.98
C LYS A 75 -1.03 -8.43 5.96
N PRO A 76 -0.15 -8.12 6.93
CA PRO A 76 1.24 -8.57 6.93
C PRO A 76 1.37 -10.09 6.90
N ASP A 77 0.58 -10.80 7.70
CA ASP A 77 0.51 -12.26 7.74
C ASP A 77 0.12 -12.87 6.38
N ILE A 78 -0.88 -12.27 5.72
CA ILE A 78 -1.33 -12.70 4.39
C ILE A 78 -0.27 -12.39 3.32
N PHE A 79 0.40 -11.24 3.44
CA PHE A 79 1.40 -10.79 2.48
C PHE A 79 2.62 -11.72 2.51
N GLU A 80 3.18 -11.94 3.71
CA GLU A 80 4.37 -12.77 3.92
C GLU A 80 4.12 -14.24 3.54
N ALA A 81 2.89 -14.74 3.71
CA ALA A 81 2.53 -16.09 3.29
C ALA A 81 2.37 -16.26 1.77
N ARG A 82 2.23 -15.17 1.00
CA ARG A 82 1.89 -15.20 -0.44
C ARG A 82 2.96 -14.64 -1.35
N TYR A 83 3.79 -13.73 -0.86
CA TYR A 83 4.76 -13.01 -1.66
C TYR A 83 6.16 -13.25 -1.12
N GLU A 84 7.08 -13.52 -2.04
CA GLU A 84 8.50 -13.62 -1.75
C GLU A 84 9.18 -12.37 -2.30
N ARG A 85 10.16 -11.84 -1.57
CA ARG A 85 10.96 -10.71 -2.05
C ARG A 85 11.76 -11.17 -3.28
N VAL A 86 11.68 -10.39 -4.35
CA VAL A 86 12.55 -10.55 -5.50
C VAL A 86 13.71 -9.56 -5.33
N GLU A 87 14.94 -10.04 -5.42
CA GLU A 87 16.12 -9.18 -5.53
C GLU A 87 16.15 -8.58 -6.94
N GLU A 88 16.18 -7.25 -7.04
CA GLU A 88 16.49 -6.52 -8.27
C GLU A 88 17.99 -6.31 -8.43
#